data_AF-A0A8A1M3P3-F1
#
_entry.id   AF-A0A8A1M3P3-F1
#
_cell.length_a   1.000
_cell.length_b   1.000
_cell.length_c   1.000
_cell.angle_alpha   90.00
_cell.angle_beta   90.00
_cell.angle_gamma   90.00
#
_symmetry.space_group_name_H-M   'P 1'
#
loop_
_entity.id
_entity.type
_entity.pdbx_description
1 polymer ?
#
loop_
_entity_poly.entity_id
_entity_poly.type
_entity_poly.pdbx_seq_one_letter_code
_entity_poly.pdbx_strand_id
1 'polypeptide(L)'
;MANTQRLLDYLMVAPPGLPMEETNKTSNMTNDQYNWRQINSVGQWSEFTYTHIMQLYGTLLQQVQIENESMLNSPPQFINTELMFAHLAPQLANLHLTPITVDIGDAAQIINNFHSDITFFQASSTLNSSPNRCPEDLKVSWKWGSDWAAVKSQIDHMEYLQVLSQINFYMKQHNTQLNANGNLLVAQAIPWEAEGPGRLTVLLRL
;
A
#
# COMPACT_ATOMS: atom_id res chain seq x y z
N MET A 1 24.21 23.20 -5.37
CA MET A 1 24.11 22.14 -4.35
C MET A 1 22.71 21.56 -4.48
N ALA A 2 22.56 20.26 -4.68
CA ALA A 2 21.23 19.64 -4.70
C ALA A 2 20.61 19.79 -3.31
N ASN A 3 19.37 20.25 -3.23
CA ASN A 3 18.61 20.30 -1.98
C ASN A 3 18.21 18.86 -1.66
N THR A 4 18.78 18.27 -0.60
CA THR A 4 18.54 16.87 -0.21
C THR A 4 17.99 16.79 1.22
N GLN A 5 17.28 15.71 1.52
CA GLN A 5 16.73 15.40 2.85
C GLN A 5 16.95 13.94 3.20
N ARG A 6 16.89 13.55 4.48
CA ARG A 6 16.96 12.12 4.84
C ARG A 6 15.70 11.41 4.38
N LEU A 7 15.84 10.15 3.97
CA LEU A 7 14.68 9.31 3.65
C LEU A 7 13.70 9.22 4.82
N LEU A 8 14.20 9.09 6.06
CA LEU A 8 13.36 9.09 7.24
C LEU A 8 12.55 10.39 7.40
N ASP A 9 13.18 11.54 7.14
CA ASP A 9 12.52 12.84 7.29
C ASP A 9 11.40 12.99 6.24
N TYR A 10 11.63 12.53 5.01
CA TYR A 10 10.62 12.50 3.95
C TYR A 10 9.42 11.63 4.32
N LEU A 11 9.66 10.42 4.85
CA LEU A 11 8.61 9.48 5.23
C LEU A 11 7.81 9.91 6.47
N MET A 12 8.24 10.95 7.18
CA MET A 12 7.52 11.48 8.36
C MET A 12 6.59 12.65 8.01
N VAL A 13 6.53 13.08 6.74
CA VAL A 13 5.66 14.17 6.31
C VAL A 13 4.28 13.60 5.97
N ALA A 14 3.23 14.25 6.49
CA ALA A 14 1.86 13.90 6.13
C ALA A 14 1.55 14.33 4.68
N PRO A 15 0.87 13.46 3.90
CA PRO A 15 0.25 13.85 2.65
C PRO A 15 -0.73 15.04 2.77
N PRO A 16 -0.89 15.85 1.71
CA PRO A 16 -1.88 16.91 1.70
C PRO A 16 -3.30 16.34 1.78
N GLY A 17 -4.19 17.01 2.51
CA GLY A 17 -5.59 16.62 2.61
C GLY A 17 -6.27 16.62 1.23
N LEU A 18 -7.04 15.57 0.95
CA LEU A 18 -7.85 15.50 -0.27
C LEU A 18 -9.23 16.13 -0.01
N PRO A 19 -9.75 16.96 -0.93
CA PRO A 19 -11.08 17.55 -0.77
C PRO A 19 -12.15 16.45 -0.74
N MET A 20 -13.06 16.54 0.22
CA MET A 20 -14.26 15.69 0.29
C MET A 20 -15.40 16.41 -0.43
N GLU A 21 -15.86 15.89 -1.55
CA GLU A 21 -17.14 16.32 -2.14
C GLU A 21 -18.32 15.60 -1.45
N GLU A 22 -19.55 16.08 -1.64
CA GLU A 22 -20.76 15.43 -1.13
C GLU A 22 -20.99 14.08 -1.83
N THR A 23 -20.40 13.02 -1.29
CA THR A 23 -20.45 11.69 -1.88
C THR A 23 -21.37 10.76 -1.11
N ASN A 24 -22.24 10.07 -1.86
CA ASN A 24 -23.15 9.08 -1.31
C ASN A 24 -22.44 7.76 -1.03
N LYS A 25 -22.72 7.17 0.14
CA LYS A 25 -22.25 5.83 0.49
C LYS A 25 -22.87 4.81 -0.48
N THR A 26 -22.00 4.04 -1.12
CA THR A 26 -22.36 2.95 -2.03
C THR A 26 -21.60 1.69 -1.63
N SER A 27 -22.17 0.52 -1.89
CA SER A 27 -21.52 -0.76 -1.58
C SER A 27 -20.27 -0.99 -2.42
N ASN A 28 -19.30 -1.71 -1.87
CA ASN A 28 -18.13 -2.17 -2.60
C ASN A 28 -18.53 -3.22 -3.64
N MET A 29 -17.69 -3.34 -4.68
CA MET A 29 -17.91 -4.30 -5.75
C MET A 29 -17.86 -5.73 -5.21
N THR A 30 -18.79 -6.56 -5.66
CA THR A 30 -18.86 -7.99 -5.33
C THR A 30 -18.72 -8.82 -6.60
N ASN A 31 -18.01 -9.94 -6.52
CA ASN A 31 -17.94 -10.95 -7.59
C ASN A 31 -18.05 -12.35 -6.95
N ASP A 32 -18.49 -13.36 -7.70
CA ASP A 32 -18.53 -14.76 -7.25
C ASP A 32 -17.16 -15.32 -6.86
N GLN A 33 -16.06 -14.71 -7.32
CA GLN A 33 -14.69 -15.15 -7.00
C GLN A 33 -14.20 -14.72 -5.62
N TYR A 34 -14.71 -13.60 -5.07
CA TYR A 34 -14.32 -13.11 -3.75
C TYR A 34 -15.49 -12.54 -2.98
N ASN A 35 -15.59 -12.93 -1.71
CA ASN A 35 -16.72 -12.54 -0.88
C ASN A 35 -16.29 -12.39 0.58
N TRP A 36 -16.86 -11.42 1.27
CA TRP A 36 -16.62 -11.18 2.70
C TRP A 36 -16.77 -12.46 3.57
N ARG A 37 -17.65 -13.40 3.19
CA ARG A 37 -17.85 -14.68 3.90
C ARG A 37 -16.65 -15.61 3.85
N GLN A 38 -15.70 -15.37 2.95
CA GLN A 38 -14.44 -16.12 2.86
C GLN A 38 -13.41 -15.65 3.90
N ILE A 39 -13.67 -14.52 4.58
CA ILE A 39 -12.86 -14.05 5.69
C ILE A 39 -13.38 -14.67 6.98
N ASN A 40 -12.55 -15.51 7.60
CA ASN A 40 -12.84 -16.23 8.83
C ASN A 40 -12.48 -15.40 10.07
N SER A 41 -11.36 -14.69 10.02
CA SER A 41 -10.95 -13.80 11.11
C SER A 41 -10.02 -12.70 10.60
N VAL A 42 -10.02 -11.58 11.32
CA VAL A 42 -9.09 -10.47 11.15
C VAL A 42 -8.39 -10.23 12.48
N GLY A 43 -7.09 -10.52 12.53
CA GLY A 43 -6.21 -10.27 13.66
C GLY A 43 -5.32 -9.05 13.43
N GLN A 44 -4.57 -8.68 14.46
CA GLN A 44 -3.58 -7.61 14.38
C GLN A 44 -2.21 -8.17 13.98
N TRP A 45 -1.53 -7.50 13.06
CA TRP A 45 -0.14 -7.83 12.71
C TRP A 45 0.82 -7.18 13.71
N SER A 46 1.07 -7.85 14.84
CA SER A 46 1.90 -7.34 15.94
C SER A 46 3.35 -7.05 15.55
N GLU A 47 3.87 -7.75 14.53
CA GLU A 47 5.25 -7.59 14.08
C GLU A 47 5.44 -6.39 13.14
N PHE A 48 4.39 -5.92 12.48
CA PHE A 48 4.50 -4.76 11.60
C PHE A 48 4.30 -3.46 12.40
N THR A 49 5.38 -2.99 13.01
CA THR A 49 5.39 -1.78 13.84
C THR A 49 6.52 -0.84 13.45
N TYR A 50 6.36 0.45 13.74
CA TYR A 50 7.42 1.45 13.58
C TYR A 50 8.72 1.01 14.26
N THR A 51 8.64 0.46 15.47
CA THR A 51 9.81 -0.01 16.22
C THR A 51 10.56 -1.11 15.46
N HIS A 52 9.84 -2.10 14.93
CA HIS A 52 10.48 -3.17 14.15
C HIS A 52 11.05 -2.66 12.82
N ILE A 53 10.35 -1.74 12.14
CA ILE A 53 10.87 -1.10 10.91
C ILE A 53 12.18 -0.34 11.20
N MET A 54 12.23 0.44 12.28
CA MET A 54 13.44 1.17 12.67
C MET A 54 14.57 0.25 13.14
N GLN A 55 14.25 -0.87 13.78
CA GLN A 55 15.28 -1.87 14.15
C GLN A 55 15.93 -2.51 12.93
N LEU A 56 15.14 -2.83 11.90
CA LEU A 56 15.64 -3.52 10.71
C LEU A 56 16.26 -2.55 9.68
N TYR A 57 15.64 -1.39 9.47
CA TYR A 57 15.98 -0.47 8.38
C TYR A 57 16.39 0.92 8.86
N GLY A 58 16.39 1.20 10.17
CA GLY A 58 16.64 2.54 10.71
C GLY A 58 17.96 3.15 10.26
N THR A 59 19.04 2.34 10.19
CA THR A 59 20.34 2.80 9.66
C THR A 59 20.22 3.28 8.22
N LEU A 60 19.54 2.51 7.35
CA LEU A 60 19.31 2.89 5.96
C LEU A 60 18.46 4.17 5.89
N LEU A 61 17.34 4.20 6.61
CA LEU A 61 16.40 5.33 6.60
C LEU A 61 17.06 6.64 7.08
N GLN A 62 17.98 6.58 8.04
CA GLN A 62 18.68 7.76 8.58
C GLN A 62 19.88 8.21 7.73
N GLN A 63 20.53 7.31 7.00
CA GLN A 63 21.75 7.60 6.24
C GLN A 63 21.48 7.99 4.80
N VAL A 64 20.42 7.45 4.19
CA VAL A 64 20.03 7.78 2.82
C VAL A 64 19.60 9.24 2.75
N GLN A 65 20.20 9.96 1.81
CA GLN A 65 19.78 11.29 1.39
C GLN A 65 19.05 11.16 0.06
N ILE A 66 17.81 11.63 -0.02
CA ILE A 66 17.02 11.73 -1.26
C ILE A 66 16.94 13.18 -1.73
N GLU A 67 16.57 13.39 -2.99
CA GLU A 67 16.25 14.73 -3.48
C GLU A 67 15.08 15.31 -2.67
N ASN A 68 15.19 16.58 -2.28
CA ASN A 68 14.13 17.26 -1.56
C ASN A 68 13.04 17.68 -2.55
N GLU A 69 12.09 16.79 -2.74
CA GLU A 69 10.87 17.04 -3.50
C GLU A 69 9.70 17.23 -2.52
N SER A 70 9.08 18.41 -2.55
CA SER A 70 7.87 18.66 -1.77
C SER A 70 6.71 17.82 -2.29
N MET A 71 5.84 17.35 -1.40
CA MET A 71 4.58 16.73 -1.80
C MET A 71 3.77 17.74 -2.63
N LEU A 72 3.38 17.33 -3.84
CA LEU A 72 2.63 18.20 -4.74
C LEU A 72 1.18 18.31 -4.28
N ASN A 73 0.62 19.51 -4.31
CA ASN A 73 -0.81 19.76 -4.05
C ASN A 73 -1.69 19.54 -5.30
N SER A 74 -1.09 19.18 -6.43
CA SER A 74 -1.80 18.85 -7.67
C SER A 74 -2.30 17.41 -7.63
N PRO A 75 -3.35 17.07 -8.39
CA PRO A 75 -3.72 15.68 -8.63
C PRO A 75 -2.48 14.86 -8.97
N PRO A 76 -2.40 13.61 -8.49
CA PRO A 76 -1.25 12.78 -8.75
C PRO A 76 -0.97 12.67 -10.26
N GLN A 77 0.31 12.76 -10.64
CA GLN A 77 0.76 12.52 -12.02
C GLN A 77 1.17 11.06 -12.16
N PHE A 78 0.73 10.42 -13.25
CA PHE A 78 1.10 9.05 -13.62
C PHE A 78 2.56 8.74 -13.29
N ILE A 79 2.79 7.87 -12.31
CA ILE A 79 4.14 7.36 -12.03
C ILE A 79 4.49 6.37 -13.12
N ASN A 80 5.51 6.71 -13.89
CA ASN A 80 6.21 5.76 -14.76
C ASN A 80 7.50 5.20 -14.11
N THR A 81 8.09 5.87 -13.11
CA THR A 81 9.08 5.33 -12.14
C THR A 81 9.46 6.40 -11.11
N GLU A 82 9.59 6.06 -9.82
CA GLU A 82 10.18 6.99 -8.83
C GLU A 82 11.71 7.03 -8.97
N LEU A 83 12.21 7.83 -9.91
CA LEU A 83 13.66 8.04 -10.12
C LEU A 83 14.38 8.54 -8.85
N MET A 84 13.67 9.19 -7.93
CA MET A 84 14.22 9.67 -6.66
C MET A 84 14.87 8.54 -5.83
N PHE A 85 14.38 7.29 -5.97
CA PHE A 85 14.88 6.14 -5.23
C PHE A 85 15.90 5.31 -5.99
N ALA A 86 16.21 5.64 -7.25
CA ALA A 86 17.13 4.84 -8.07
C ALA A 86 18.52 4.68 -7.42
N HIS A 87 18.98 5.69 -6.67
CA HIS A 87 20.26 5.64 -5.97
C HIS A 87 20.29 4.73 -4.73
N LEU A 88 19.16 4.17 -4.31
CA LEU A 88 19.09 3.17 -3.24
C LEU A 88 19.56 1.81 -3.73
N ALA A 89 19.49 1.54 -5.04
CA ALA A 89 19.76 0.23 -5.61
C ALA A 89 21.12 -0.38 -5.18
N PRO A 90 22.25 0.36 -5.14
CA PRO A 90 23.52 -0.17 -4.66
C PRO A 90 23.53 -0.54 -3.17
N GLN A 91 22.78 0.19 -2.34
CA GLN A 91 22.68 -0.08 -0.90
C GLN A 91 21.79 -1.28 -0.60
N LEU A 92 20.73 -1.46 -1.40
CA LEU A 92 19.81 -2.60 -1.31
C LEU A 92 20.44 -3.92 -1.78
N ALA A 93 21.45 -3.88 -2.66
CA ALA A 93 22.15 -5.07 -3.15
C ALA A 93 22.81 -5.88 -2.01
N ASN A 94 23.30 -5.21 -0.97
CA ASN A 94 23.88 -5.85 0.22
C ASN A 94 22.83 -6.52 1.13
N LEU A 95 21.55 -6.21 0.93
CA LEU A 95 20.43 -6.78 1.68
C LEU A 95 19.75 -7.94 0.93
N HIS A 96 20.28 -8.36 -0.22
CA HIS A 96 19.69 -9.37 -1.10
C HIS A 96 18.22 -9.09 -1.46
N LEU A 97 17.85 -7.80 -1.56
CA LEU A 97 16.50 -7.37 -1.91
C LEU A 97 16.32 -7.33 -3.43
N THR A 98 15.12 -7.64 -3.89
CA THR A 98 14.75 -7.50 -5.30
C THR A 98 14.18 -6.10 -5.53
N PRO A 99 14.72 -5.30 -6.47
CA PRO A 99 14.13 -4.01 -6.82
C PRO A 99 12.71 -4.19 -7.37
N ILE A 100 11.75 -3.51 -6.74
CA ILE A 100 10.36 -3.44 -7.20
C ILE A 100 10.06 -2.02 -7.69
N THR A 101 9.14 -1.93 -8.64
CA THR A 101 8.50 -0.69 -9.07
C THR A 101 7.01 -0.77 -8.78
N VAL A 102 6.35 0.37 -8.79
CA VAL A 102 4.91 0.54 -8.57
C VAL A 102 4.30 1.19 -9.79
N ASP A 103 3.10 0.77 -10.17
CA ASP A 103 2.28 1.37 -11.23
C ASP A 103 0.82 0.87 -11.06
N ILE A 104 -0.09 1.29 -11.95
CA ILE A 104 -1.48 0.87 -11.97
C ILE A 104 -1.64 -0.65 -12.19
N GLY A 105 -2.84 -1.15 -11.91
CA GLY A 105 -3.29 -2.54 -12.08
C GLY A 105 -2.75 -3.31 -13.28
N ASP A 106 -2.70 -2.64 -14.43
CA ASP A 106 -2.43 -3.29 -15.71
C ASP A 106 -0.95 -3.53 -15.95
N ALA A 107 -0.04 -2.91 -15.17
CA ALA A 107 1.40 -2.97 -15.40
C ALA A 107 2.04 -4.29 -14.95
N ALA A 108 1.43 -4.97 -13.98
CA ALA A 108 1.81 -6.32 -13.57
C ALA A 108 1.02 -7.39 -14.35
N GLN A 109 1.39 -8.65 -14.18
CA GLN A 109 0.67 -9.78 -14.79
C GLN A 109 -0.82 -9.74 -14.41
N ILE A 110 -1.70 -9.83 -15.40
CA ILE A 110 -3.15 -9.91 -15.19
C ILE A 110 -3.57 -11.39 -15.20
N ILE A 111 -4.29 -11.84 -14.17
CA ILE A 111 -4.76 -13.22 -14.05
C ILE A 111 -6.29 -13.21 -14.11
N ASN A 112 -6.86 -13.94 -15.07
CA ASN A 112 -8.31 -14.07 -15.27
C ASN A 112 -9.05 -12.72 -15.42
N ASN A 113 -8.39 -11.71 -15.99
CA ASN A 113 -8.92 -10.36 -16.19
C ASN A 113 -9.33 -9.63 -14.89
N PHE A 114 -8.68 -9.96 -13.77
CA PHE A 114 -8.81 -9.23 -12.52
C PHE A 114 -7.63 -8.27 -12.35
N HIS A 115 -7.95 -7.02 -12.01
CA HIS A 115 -7.01 -5.91 -11.93
C HIS A 115 -7.07 -5.31 -10.53
N SER A 116 -5.92 -5.16 -9.89
CA SER A 116 -5.78 -4.41 -8.63
C SER A 116 -5.66 -2.91 -8.95
N ASP A 117 -5.90 -2.03 -7.99
CA ASP A 117 -5.79 -0.58 -8.27
C ASP A 117 -4.32 -0.17 -8.42
N ILE A 118 -3.46 -0.72 -7.57
CA ILE A 118 -2.00 -0.55 -7.60
C ILE A 118 -1.33 -1.93 -7.67
N THR A 119 -0.18 -2.00 -8.35
CA THR A 119 0.65 -3.20 -8.46
C THR A 119 2.09 -2.91 -8.10
N PHE A 120 2.75 -3.89 -7.49
CA PHE A 120 4.20 -3.85 -7.25
C PHE A 120 4.84 -4.99 -8.02
N PHE A 121 5.79 -4.70 -8.89
CA PHE A 121 6.38 -5.71 -9.76
C PHE A 121 7.87 -5.48 -9.95
N GLN A 122 8.59 -6.46 -10.49
CA GLN A 122 10.03 -6.34 -10.64
C GLN A 122 10.39 -5.24 -11.65
N ALA A 123 11.20 -4.26 -11.25
CA ALA A 123 11.48 -3.07 -12.04
C ALA A 123 12.08 -3.34 -13.43
N SER A 124 12.77 -4.47 -13.62
CA SER A 124 13.39 -4.87 -14.89
C SER A 124 12.54 -5.83 -15.74
N SER A 125 11.29 -6.07 -15.35
CA SER A 125 10.40 -6.96 -16.09
C SER A 125 9.68 -6.25 -17.23
N THR A 126 9.29 -7.02 -18.25
CA THR A 126 8.38 -6.53 -19.29
C THR A 126 7.01 -6.25 -18.66
N LEU A 127 6.35 -5.19 -19.10
CA LEU A 127 4.97 -4.89 -18.70
C LEU A 127 4.09 -6.15 -18.85
N ASN A 128 3.23 -6.36 -17.86
CA ASN A 128 2.23 -7.42 -17.82
C ASN A 128 2.82 -8.84 -17.70
N SER A 129 4.12 -8.98 -17.42
CA SER A 129 4.79 -10.28 -17.32
C SER A 129 5.17 -10.67 -15.89
N SER A 130 5.42 -9.70 -15.01
CA SER A 130 5.85 -9.97 -13.64
C SER A 130 4.65 -10.14 -12.71
N PRO A 131 4.64 -11.16 -11.84
CA PRO A 131 3.59 -11.29 -10.83
C PRO A 131 3.53 -10.06 -9.93
N ASN A 132 2.31 -9.63 -9.59
CA ASN A 132 2.12 -8.56 -8.62
C ASN A 132 2.54 -9.02 -7.21
N ARG A 133 3.62 -8.45 -6.68
CA ARG A 133 4.25 -8.79 -5.40
C ARG A 133 3.48 -8.24 -4.19
N CYS A 134 2.65 -7.22 -4.37
CA CYS A 134 1.83 -6.62 -3.32
C CYS A 134 0.56 -6.03 -3.94
N PRO A 135 -0.47 -6.85 -4.22
CA PRO A 135 -1.72 -6.33 -4.75
C PRO A 135 -2.43 -5.41 -3.77
N GLU A 136 -2.87 -4.25 -4.26
CA GLU A 136 -3.50 -3.20 -3.46
C GLU A 136 -4.85 -2.78 -4.04
N ASP A 137 -5.70 -2.23 -3.16
CA ASP A 137 -7.04 -1.75 -3.48
C ASP A 137 -7.22 -0.38 -2.81
N LEU A 138 -7.49 0.64 -3.62
CA LEU A 138 -7.67 2.00 -3.18
C LEU A 138 -9.15 2.26 -2.92
N LYS A 139 -9.46 2.67 -1.70
CA LYS A 139 -10.82 3.01 -1.29
C LYS A 139 -10.86 4.36 -0.60
N VAL A 140 -11.80 5.18 -1.06
CA VAL A 140 -12.21 6.42 -0.40
C VAL A 140 -12.90 6.13 0.93
N SER A 141 -12.79 7.05 1.88
CA SER A 141 -13.22 6.88 3.27
C SER A 141 -14.71 6.58 3.46
N TRP A 142 -15.57 7.01 2.53
CA TRP A 142 -17.00 6.70 2.56
C TRP A 142 -17.35 5.31 2.03
N LYS A 143 -16.41 4.59 1.41
CA LYS A 143 -16.56 3.19 0.96
C LYS A 143 -15.89 2.19 1.89
N TRP A 144 -14.82 2.59 2.58
CA TRP A 144 -14.09 1.72 3.49
C TRP A 144 -13.31 2.54 4.52
N GLY A 145 -13.28 2.06 5.76
CA GLY A 145 -12.50 2.64 6.85
C GLY A 145 -11.96 1.55 7.76
N SER A 146 -10.73 1.72 8.26
CA SER A 146 -10.09 0.73 9.15
C SER A 146 -10.81 0.58 10.49
N ASP A 147 -11.48 1.64 10.95
CA ASP A 147 -12.31 1.68 12.15
C ASP A 147 -13.57 0.80 12.02
N TRP A 148 -13.99 0.48 10.80
CA TRP A 148 -15.13 -0.41 10.54
C TRP A 148 -14.85 -1.87 10.93
N ALA A 149 -13.59 -2.21 11.24
CA ALA A 149 -13.23 -3.51 11.81
C ALA A 149 -13.88 -3.75 13.19
N ALA A 150 -14.14 -2.69 13.96
CA ALA A 150 -14.64 -2.76 15.33
C ALA A 150 -16.05 -2.17 15.51
N VAL A 151 -16.69 -1.75 14.42
CA VAL A 151 -18.01 -1.09 14.45
C VAL A 151 -19.13 -2.10 14.70
N LYS A 152 -20.19 -1.67 15.39
CA LYS A 152 -21.40 -2.50 15.62
C LYS A 152 -22.30 -2.63 14.39
N SER A 153 -22.15 -1.75 13.41
CA SER A 153 -22.92 -1.75 12.18
C SER A 153 -22.54 -2.98 11.34
N GLN A 154 -23.48 -3.91 11.19
CA GLN A 154 -23.28 -5.12 10.40
C GLN A 154 -22.89 -4.79 8.96
N ILE A 155 -23.51 -3.75 8.38
CA ILE A 155 -23.26 -3.31 7.01
C ILE A 155 -21.82 -2.82 6.88
N ASP A 156 -21.37 -1.94 7.77
CA ASP A 156 -20.02 -1.38 7.70
C ASP A 156 -18.96 -2.46 7.92
N HIS A 157 -19.20 -3.39 8.84
CA HIS A 157 -18.32 -4.53 9.05
C HIS A 157 -18.30 -5.48 7.83
N MET A 158 -19.43 -5.70 7.16
CA MET A 158 -19.49 -6.48 5.92
C MET A 158 -18.70 -5.80 4.79
N GLU A 159 -18.87 -4.48 4.61
CA GLU A 159 -18.13 -3.70 3.61
C GLU A 159 -16.62 -3.69 3.91
N TYR A 160 -16.24 -3.62 5.19
CA TYR A 160 -14.86 -3.77 5.64
C TYR A 160 -14.26 -5.11 5.19
N LEU A 161 -14.96 -6.22 5.48
CA LEU A 161 -14.53 -7.57 5.10
C LEU A 161 -14.57 -7.81 3.59
N GLN A 162 -15.45 -7.13 2.85
CA GLN A 162 -15.56 -7.26 1.40
C GLN A 162 -14.28 -6.79 0.71
N VAL A 163 -13.75 -5.62 1.09
CA VAL A 163 -12.47 -5.10 0.57
C VAL A 163 -11.31 -6.04 0.93
N LEU A 164 -11.26 -6.54 2.17
CA LEU A 164 -10.23 -7.51 2.56
C LEU A 164 -10.33 -8.81 1.76
N SER A 165 -11.54 -9.27 1.41
CA SER A 165 -11.73 -10.45 0.57
C SER A 165 -11.19 -10.25 -0.86
N GLN A 166 -11.34 -9.05 -1.41
CA GLN A 166 -10.82 -8.68 -2.73
C GLN A 166 -9.29 -8.67 -2.73
N ILE A 167 -8.67 -8.00 -1.78
CA ILE A 167 -7.19 -7.97 -1.64
C ILE A 167 -6.65 -9.39 -1.42
N ASN A 168 -7.27 -10.16 -0.53
CA ASN A 168 -6.87 -11.55 -0.28
C ASN A 168 -6.96 -12.38 -1.56
N PHE A 169 -8.02 -12.23 -2.35
CA PHE A 169 -8.16 -12.90 -3.65
C PHE A 169 -7.01 -12.57 -4.60
N TYR A 170 -6.67 -11.29 -4.78
CA TYR A 170 -5.52 -10.90 -5.60
C TYR A 170 -4.21 -11.47 -5.07
N MET A 171 -3.98 -11.44 -3.75
CA MET A 171 -2.81 -12.07 -3.14
C MET A 171 -2.75 -13.58 -3.41
N LYS A 172 -3.89 -14.28 -3.46
CA LYS A 172 -3.94 -15.70 -3.85
C LYS A 172 -3.56 -15.90 -5.31
N GLN A 173 -4.07 -15.07 -6.22
CA GLN A 173 -3.76 -15.17 -7.64
C GLN A 173 -2.25 -15.01 -7.89
N HIS A 174 -1.60 -14.11 -7.15
CA HIS A 174 -0.18 -13.81 -7.32
C HIS A 174 0.77 -14.58 -6.39
N ASN A 175 0.27 -15.47 -5.55
CA ASN A 175 1.06 -16.22 -4.56
C ASN A 175 1.87 -15.32 -3.60
N THR A 176 1.28 -14.22 -3.16
CA THR A 176 1.91 -13.22 -2.26
C THR A 176 1.33 -13.24 -0.85
N GLN A 177 0.54 -14.27 -0.52
CA GLN A 177 -0.24 -14.35 0.71
C GLN A 177 0.59 -14.30 2.00
N LEU A 178 -0.01 -13.65 3.00
CA LEU A 178 0.34 -13.76 4.42
C LEU A 178 -0.42 -14.90 5.14
N ASN A 179 -1.52 -15.45 4.60
CA ASN A 179 -2.24 -16.65 5.10
C ASN A 179 -3.33 -17.16 4.12
N ALA A 180 -3.38 -18.47 3.82
CA ALA A 180 -4.28 -19.04 2.81
C ALA A 180 -5.74 -19.26 3.25
N ASN A 181 -6.01 -19.29 4.54
CA ASN A 181 -7.27 -19.84 5.06
C ASN A 181 -8.29 -18.79 5.48
N GLY A 182 -8.20 -17.55 4.96
CA GLY A 182 -9.14 -16.48 5.30
C GLY A 182 -8.95 -15.88 6.70
N ASN A 183 -7.83 -16.19 7.36
CA ASN A 183 -7.41 -15.55 8.61
C ASN A 183 -6.38 -14.49 8.28
N LEU A 184 -6.78 -13.22 8.26
CA LEU A 184 -5.93 -12.12 7.85
C LEU A 184 -5.32 -11.43 9.07
N LEU A 185 -4.06 -11.01 8.97
CA LEU A 185 -3.46 -10.09 9.93
C LEU A 185 -3.35 -8.72 9.27
N VAL A 186 -3.92 -7.70 9.91
CA VAL A 186 -3.92 -6.33 9.41
C VAL A 186 -3.08 -5.48 10.38
N ALA A 187 -2.21 -4.64 9.84
CA ALA A 187 -1.43 -3.71 10.63
C ALA A 187 -2.31 -2.57 11.18
N GLN A 188 -1.83 -1.88 12.21
CA GLN A 188 -2.49 -0.67 12.69
C GLN A 188 -2.53 0.36 11.57
N ALA A 189 -3.74 0.81 11.22
CA ALA A 189 -3.91 1.85 10.21
C ALA A 189 -3.20 3.14 10.61
N ILE A 190 -2.56 3.77 9.63
CA ILE A 190 -1.92 5.08 9.76
C ILE A 190 -2.88 6.12 9.17
N PRO A 191 -3.40 7.07 9.97
CA PRO A 191 -4.23 8.14 9.45
C PRO A 191 -3.53 8.92 8.34
N TRP A 192 -4.28 9.39 7.34
CA TRP A 192 -3.74 10.16 6.22
C TRP A 192 -2.96 11.39 6.67
N GLU A 193 -3.45 12.09 7.70
CA GLU A 193 -2.83 13.31 8.24
C GLU A 193 -1.74 13.01 9.29
N ALA A 194 -1.34 11.74 9.47
CA ALA A 194 -0.35 11.38 10.47
C ALA A 194 1.05 11.82 10.03
N GLU A 195 1.74 12.57 10.89
CA GLU A 195 3.11 13.02 10.67
C GLU A 195 4.00 12.79 11.90
N GLY A 196 5.30 12.92 11.69
CA GLY A 196 6.31 12.97 12.74
C GLY A 196 6.81 11.61 13.24
N PRO A 197 7.64 11.63 14.30
CA PRO A 197 8.29 10.43 14.82
C PRO A 197 7.30 9.34 15.20
N GLY A 198 7.52 8.10 14.73
CA GLY A 198 6.64 6.97 14.99
C GLY A 198 5.62 6.69 13.88
N ARG A 199 5.55 7.54 12.85
CA ARG A 199 4.68 7.38 11.69
C ARG A 199 5.51 7.42 10.43
N LEU A 200 5.31 6.44 9.55
CA LEU A 200 5.93 6.39 8.23
C LEU A 200 4.80 6.41 7.22
N THR A 201 4.72 7.48 6.44
CA THR A 201 3.79 7.68 5.34
C THR A 201 4.57 7.68 4.04
N VAL A 202 4.13 6.86 3.10
CA VAL A 202 4.60 6.91 1.72
C VAL A 202 3.44 7.47 0.91
N LEU A 203 3.62 8.65 0.31
CA LEU A 203 2.74 9.09 -0.75
C LEU A 203 3.23 8.47 -2.04
N LEU A 204 2.59 7.38 -2.46
CA LEU A 204 2.71 6.92 -3.84
C LEU A 204 1.94 7.94 -4.69
N ARG A 205 2.65 8.68 -5.54
CA ARG A 205 1.97 9.46 -6.57
C ARG A 205 1.21 8.45 -7.46
N LEU A 206 -0.04 8.70 -7.77
CA LEU A 206 -0.80 7.96 -8.77
C LEU A 206 -0.68 8.62 -10.15
#